data_AF-A0A7C3YC09-F1
#
_entry.id   AF-A0A7C3YC09-F1
#
_cell.length_a   1.000
_cell.length_b   1.000
_cell.length_c   1.000
_cell.angle_alpha   90.00
_cell.angle_beta   90.00
_cell.angle_gamma   90.00
#
_symmetry.space_group_name_H-M   'P 1'
#
loop_
_entity.id
_entity.type
_entity.pdbx_description
1 polymer ?
#
loop_
_entity_poly.entity_id
_entity_poly.type
_entity_poly.pdbx_seq_one_letter_code
_entity_poly.pdbx_strand_id
1 'polypeptide(L)'
;MDKNDLKTYIPLLLGVIAGILSYLITDGIRNRDPLGIFVLVVFIYLHKFLLPKWGVKIESKDWIGISFLTLTTWYISWTLLLNW
;
A
#
# COMPACT_ATOMS: atom_id res chain seq x y z
N MET A 1 -8.06 19.18 5.29
CA MET A 1 -6.96 18.19 5.43
C MET A 1 -5.73 18.81 4.82
N ASP A 2 -4.63 18.91 5.57
CA ASP A 2 -3.41 19.50 5.05
C ASP A 2 -2.77 18.57 3.99
N LYS A 3 -1.96 19.13 3.09
CA LYS A 3 -1.26 18.34 2.07
C LYS A 3 -0.31 17.32 2.68
N ASN A 4 0.23 17.61 3.87
CA ASN A 4 1.07 16.67 4.62
C ASN A 4 0.26 15.50 5.18
N ASP A 5 -0.98 15.77 5.64
CA ASP A 5 -1.89 14.71 6.10
C ASP A 5 -2.19 13.71 4.97
N LEU A 6 -2.37 14.21 3.74
CA LEU A 6 -2.61 13.37 2.56
C LEU A 6 -1.42 12.45 2.24
N LYS A 7 -0.18 12.87 2.51
CA LYS A 7 1.02 12.03 2.36
C LYS A 7 1.09 10.90 3.40
N THR A 8 0.22 10.93 4.41
CA THR A 8 0.16 9.91 5.47
C THR A 8 -1.08 9.03 5.33
N TYR A 9 -2.27 9.63 5.24
CA TYR A 9 -3.53 8.88 5.24
C TYR A 9 -3.76 8.09 3.94
N ILE A 10 -3.35 8.63 2.78
CA ILE A 10 -3.53 7.94 1.49
C ILE A 10 -2.68 6.65 1.43
N PRO A 11 -1.37 6.68 1.77
CA PRO A 11 -0.57 5.45 1.87
C PRO A 11 -1.10 4.42 2.85
N LEU A 12 -1.55 4.84 4.03
CA LEU A 12 -2.14 3.94 5.01
C LEU A 12 -3.38 3.23 4.45
N LEU A 13 -4.30 3.99 3.86
CA LEU A 13 -5.54 3.44 3.29
C LEU A 13 -5.27 2.53 2.09
N LEU A 14 -4.37 2.95 1.19
CA LEU A 14 -4.00 2.15 0.03
C LEU A 14 -3.23 0.88 0.41
N GLY A 15 -2.41 0.90 1.46
CA GLY A 15 -1.76 -0.29 1.97
C GLY A 15 -2.75 -1.31 2.54
N VAL A 16 -3.75 -0.89 3.30
CA VAL A 16 -4.84 -1.79 3.74
C VAL A 16 -5.55 -2.43 2.54
N ILE A 17 -5.96 -1.63 1.55
CA ILE A 17 -6.61 -2.14 0.33
C ILE A 17 -5.69 -3.13 -0.39
N ALA A 18 -4.40 -2.81 -0.52
CA ALA A 18 -3.42 -3.72 -1.14
C ALA A 18 -3.32 -5.05 -0.39
N GLY A 19 -3.36 -5.03 0.95
CA GLY A 19 -3.27 -6.24 1.78
C GLY A 19 -4.50 -7.14 1.62
N ILE A 20 -5.69 -6.55 1.59
CA ILE A 20 -6.95 -7.26 1.29
C ILE A 20 -6.91 -7.85 -0.12
N LEU A 21 -6.51 -7.06 -1.12
CA LEU A 21 -6.40 -7.55 -2.50
C LEU A 21 -5.36 -8.67 -2.64
N SER A 22 -4.23 -8.55 -1.95
CA SER A 22 -3.21 -9.61 -1.92
C SER A 22 -3.80 -10.89 -1.38
N TYR A 23 -4.53 -10.85 -0.26
CA TYR A 23 -5.24 -12.01 0.29
C TYR A 23 -6.18 -12.63 -0.75
N LEU A 24 -7.10 -11.84 -1.32
CA LEU A 24 -8.11 -12.33 -2.26
C LEU A 24 -7.51 -12.95 -3.54
N ILE A 25 -6.38 -12.43 -4.02
CA ILE A 25 -5.69 -12.94 -5.22
C ILE A 25 -4.88 -14.19 -4.89
N THR A 26 -4.32 -14.29 -3.68
CA THR A 26 -3.55 -15.45 -3.22
C THR A 26 -4.39 -16.51 -2.52
N ASP A 27 -5.69 -16.28 -2.34
CA ASP A 27 -6.58 -17.19 -1.62
C ASP A 27 -6.65 -18.55 -2.33
N GLY A 28 -6.47 -19.64 -1.58
CA GLY A 28 -6.31 -21.00 -2.11
C GLY A 28 -4.88 -21.38 -2.54
N ILE A 29 -3.95 -20.43 -2.71
CA ILE A 29 -2.53 -20.69 -2.95
C ILE A 29 -1.80 -20.60 -1.60
N ARG A 30 -1.69 -21.74 -0.91
CA ARG A 30 -1.13 -21.80 0.46
C ARG A 30 0.39 -21.55 0.53
N ASN A 31 1.04 -21.30 -0.60
CA ASN A 31 2.44 -20.91 -0.66
C ASN A 31 2.56 -19.38 -0.58
N ARG A 32 3.62 -18.91 0.07
CA ARG A 32 4.02 -17.49 0.12
C ARG A 32 4.43 -17.02 -1.28
N ASP A 33 3.45 -16.89 -2.16
CA ASP A 33 3.63 -16.57 -3.55
C ASP A 33 4.07 -15.09 -3.67
N PRO A 34 5.11 -14.77 -4.44
CA PRO A 34 5.52 -13.38 -4.70
C PRO A 34 4.40 -12.48 -5.26
N LEU A 35 3.25 -13.03 -5.69
CA LEU A 35 2.08 -12.27 -6.14
C LEU A 35 1.61 -11.19 -5.14
N GLY A 36 1.58 -11.47 -3.82
CA GLY A 36 1.19 -10.46 -2.83
C GLY A 36 2.17 -9.27 -2.78
N ILE A 37 3.46 -9.56 -2.96
CA ILE A 37 4.51 -8.54 -3.02
C ILE A 37 4.37 -7.72 -4.32
N PHE A 38 3.98 -8.35 -5.42
CA PHE A 38 3.70 -7.65 -6.68
C PHE A 38 2.56 -6.63 -6.51
N VAL A 39 1.47 -7.01 -5.83
CA VAL A 39 0.36 -6.11 -5.50
C VAL A 39 0.85 -4.92 -4.67
N LEU A 40 1.68 -5.16 -3.64
CA LEU A 40 2.28 -4.09 -2.84
C LEU A 40 3.05 -3.09 -3.72
N VAL A 41 3.96 -3.57 -4.58
CA VAL A 41 4.78 -2.71 -5.42
C VAL A 41 3.92 -1.87 -6.35
N VAL A 42 2.90 -2.46 -6.99
CA VAL A 42 1.94 -1.73 -7.82
C VAL A 42 1.27 -0.61 -7.03
N PHE A 43 0.80 -0.90 -5.80
CA PHE A 43 0.16 0.11 -4.95
C PHE A 43 1.11 1.21 -4.49
N ILE A 44 2.38 0.91 -4.24
CA ILE A 44 3.41 1.93 -4.00
C ILE A 44 3.53 2.86 -5.23
N TYR A 45 3.61 2.30 -6.44
CA TYR A 45 3.70 3.11 -7.66
C TYR A 45 2.43 3.90 -7.98
N LEU A 46 1.24 3.43 -7.58
CA LEU A 46 -0.02 4.16 -7.78
C LEU A 46 -0.02 5.54 -7.11
N HIS A 47 0.74 5.72 -6.03
CA HIS A 47 0.89 7.03 -5.36
C HIS A 47 1.48 8.10 -6.29
N LYS A 48 2.33 7.72 -7.25
CA LYS A 48 2.87 8.63 -8.28
C LYS A 48 1.76 9.30 -9.08
N PHE A 49 0.62 8.63 -9.25
CA PHE A 49 -0.50 9.13 -10.05
C PHE A 49 -1.62 9.70 -9.19
N LEU A 50 -1.84 9.15 -7.99
CA LEU A 50 -2.95 9.54 -7.11
C LEU A 50 -2.64 10.82 -6.33
N LEU A 51 -1.48 10.92 -5.67
CA LEU A 51 -1.15 12.08 -4.83
C LEU A 51 -1.09 13.41 -5.62
N PRO A 52 -0.53 13.48 -6.84
CA PRO A 52 -0.54 14.71 -7.62
C PRO A 52 -1.93 15.18 -8.04
N LYS A 53 -2.90 14.27 -8.21
CA LYS A 53 -4.30 14.63 -8.51
C LYS A 53 -4.95 15.42 -7.37
N TRP A 54 -4.47 15.27 -6.14
CA TRP A 54 -4.88 16.06 -4.98
C TRP A 54 -3.97 17.27 -4.70
N GLY A 55 -3.12 17.66 -5.66
CA GLY A 55 -2.26 18.85 -5.53
C GLY A 55 -1.09 18.67 -4.56
N VAL A 56 -0.74 17.42 -4.23
CA VAL A 56 0.41 17.04 -3.40
C VAL A 56 1.63 16.90 -4.30
N LYS A 57 2.68 17.69 -4.04
CA LYS A 57 3.99 17.51 -4.66
C LYS A 57 4.77 16.44 -3.90
N ILE A 58 5.16 15.38 -4.60
CA ILE A 58 5.97 14.28 -4.05
C ILE A 58 7.44 14.62 -4.27
N GLU A 59 8.20 14.75 -3.19
CA GLU A 59 9.66 14.87 -3.23
C GLU A 59 10.31 13.50 -3.13
N SER A 60 11.57 13.36 -3.57
CA SER A 60 12.31 12.10 -3.50
C SER A 60 12.37 11.52 -2.07
N LYS A 61 12.44 12.39 -1.05
CA LYS A 61 12.47 11.99 0.36
C LYS A 61 11.12 11.43 0.86
N ASP A 62 10.01 11.86 0.27
CA ASP A 62 8.67 11.44 0.67
C ASP A 62 8.40 9.98 0.28
N TRP A 63 9.09 9.47 -0.74
CA TRP A 63 8.93 8.10 -1.23
C TRP A 63 9.24 7.06 -0.17
N ILE A 64 10.20 7.33 0.72
CA ILE A 64 10.51 6.42 1.83
C ILE A 64 9.31 6.32 2.77
N GLY A 65 8.73 7.45 3.16
CA GLY A 65 7.54 7.49 4.02
C GLY A 65 6.33 6.82 3.38
N ILE A 66 6.02 7.18 2.13
CA ILE A 66 4.89 6.60 1.37
C ILE A 66 5.04 5.08 1.24
N SER A 67 6.23 4.61 0.86
CA SER A 67 6.49 3.18 0.67
C SER A 67 6.41 2.43 1.99
N PHE A 68 6.97 3.00 3.07
CA PHE A 68 6.96 2.40 4.40
C PHE A 68 5.52 2.29 4.96
N LEU A 69 4.74 3.38 4.92
CA LEU A 69 3.35 3.37 5.40
C LEU A 69 2.47 2.39 4.62
N THR A 70 2.64 2.33 3.29
CA THR A 70 1.93 1.36 2.44
C THR A 70 2.33 -0.07 2.79
N LEU A 71 3.64 -0.34 2.93
CA LEU A 71 4.17 -1.66 3.29
C LEU A 71 3.69 -2.13 4.65
N THR A 72 3.73 -1.26 5.67
CA THR A 72 3.33 -1.64 7.04
C THR A 72 1.86 -2.03 7.10
N THR A 73 0.98 -1.22 6.52
CA THR A 73 -0.47 -1.49 6.54
C THR A 73 -0.87 -2.64 5.63
N TRP A 74 -0.20 -2.79 4.47
CA TRP A 74 -0.32 -3.98 3.63
C TRP A 74 0.07 -5.25 4.39
N TYR A 75 1.22 -5.26 5.06
CA TYR A 75 1.72 -6.42 5.78
C TYR A 75 0.77 -6.81 6.91
N ILE A 76 0.33 -5.83 7.72
CA ILE A 76 -0.62 -6.07 8.81
C ILE A 76 -1.94 -6.63 8.25
N SER A 77 -2.52 -5.99 7.24
CA SER A 77 -3.81 -6.43 6.67
C SER A 77 -3.71 -7.81 6.04
N TRP A 78 -2.65 -8.09 5.27
CA TRP A 78 -2.49 -9.38 4.58
C TRP A 78 -2.23 -10.51 5.58
N THR A 79 -1.35 -10.29 6.57
CA THR A 79 -1.04 -11.30 7.58
C THR A 79 -2.22 -11.57 8.51
N LEU A 80 -3.02 -10.58 8.88
CA LEU A 80 -4.23 -10.80 9.68
C LEU A 80 -5.22 -11.71 8.94
N LEU A 81 -5.44 -11.48 7.64
CA LEU A 81 -6.35 -12.28 6.83
C LEU A 81 -5.84 -13.71 6.58
N LEU A 82 -4.53 -13.89 6.46
CA LEU A 82 -3.92 -15.23 6.31
C LEU A 82 -3.96 -16.08 7.58
N ASN A 83 -4.14 -15.47 8.76
CA ASN A 83 -4.17 -16.15 10.06
C ASN A 83 -5.57 -16.18 10.69
N TRP A 84 -6.60 -15.75 9.95
CA TRP A 84 -8.01 -15.93 10.27
C TRP A 84 -8.53 -17.23 9.65
#